data_AF-A0A822ETH6-F1
#
_entry.id   AF-A0A822ETH6-F1
#
_cell.length_a   1.000
_cell.length_b   1.000
_cell.length_c   1.000
_cell.angle_alpha   90.00
_cell.angle_beta   90.00
_cell.angle_gamma   90.00
#
_symmetry.space_group_name_H-M   'P 1'
#
loop_
_entity.id
_entity.type
_entity.pdbx_description
1 polymer ?
#
loop_
_entity_poly.entity_id
_entity_poly.type
_entity_poly.pdbx_seq_one_letter_code
_entity_poly.pdbx_strand_id
1 'polypeptide(L)'
;SAGFDNETVHRLSSIIESNTHLSSLIDRLSSIDTDVTRISQSAIEYIRTFDFLWRDDSQLQYQTVIQQDENGEDYTIIVDPNAIPSADVRKYLQNELERLIGIEERLNILPHEIQIGCICIETIPIINLLKTFIFCWKTQYAKLLHRF
;
A
#
# COMPACT_ATOMS: atom_id res chain seq x y z
N SER A 1 33.67 -16.80 12.05
CA SER A 1 33.62 -15.38 11.67
C SER A 1 34.92 -14.98 11.02
N ALA A 2 35.00 -15.05 9.69
CA ALA A 2 36.13 -14.50 8.95
C ALA A 2 35.81 -13.03 8.67
N GLY A 3 36.36 -12.13 9.49
CA GLY A 3 36.32 -10.70 9.20
C GLY A 3 37.17 -10.45 7.97
N PHE A 4 36.61 -9.79 6.96
CA PHE A 4 37.41 -9.28 5.85
C PHE A 4 38.38 -8.23 6.42
N ASP A 5 39.68 -8.52 6.39
CA ASP A 5 40.71 -7.62 6.91
C ASP A 5 40.68 -6.30 6.12
N ASN A 6 40.64 -5.19 6.85
CA ASN A 6 40.47 -3.82 6.33
C ASN A 6 41.56 -3.42 5.31
N GLU A 7 42.74 -4.05 5.40
CA GLU A 7 43.85 -3.90 4.46
C GLU A 7 43.52 -4.48 3.06
N THR A 8 42.77 -5.58 3.02
CA THR A 8 42.31 -6.21 1.78
C THR A 8 41.30 -5.32 1.05
N VAL A 9 40.39 -4.69 1.81
CA VAL A 9 39.41 -3.73 1.27
C VAL A 9 40.12 -2.49 0.71
N HIS A 10 41.14 -1.98 1.40
CA HIS A 10 41.93 -0.84 0.92
C HIS A 10 42.74 -1.17 -0.35
N ARG A 11 43.35 -2.37 -0.44
CA ARG A 11 44.07 -2.81 -1.65
C ARG A 11 43.15 -3.04 -2.84
N LEU A 12 41.96 -3.61 -2.60
CA LEU A 12 40.97 -3.77 -3.67
C LEU A 12 40.46 -2.42 -4.15
N SER A 13 40.21 -1.48 -3.23
CA SER A 13 39.78 -0.12 -3.57
C SER A 13 40.81 0.62 -4.40
N SER A 14 42.11 0.52 -4.09
CA SER A 14 43.15 1.18 -4.88
C SER A 14 43.34 0.57 -6.27
N ILE A 15 43.19 -0.74 -6.44
CA ILE A 15 43.23 -1.44 -7.74
C ILE A 15 42.04 -1.03 -8.61
N ILE A 16 40.87 -0.87 -7.99
CA ILE A 16 39.64 -0.43 -8.64
C ILE A 16 39.76 1.03 -9.09
N GLU A 17 40.25 1.93 -8.24
CA GLU A 17 40.46 3.35 -8.55
C GLU A 17 41.51 3.56 -9.65
N SER A 18 42.52 2.69 -9.70
CA SER A 18 43.57 2.71 -10.74
C SER A 18 43.06 2.23 -12.10
N ASN A 19 41.92 1.56 -12.16
CA ASN A 19 41.35 0.99 -13.37
C ASN A 19 40.06 1.73 -13.72
N THR A 20 40.17 2.72 -14.60
CA THR A 20 39.07 3.61 -15.01
C THR A 20 37.83 2.84 -15.52
N HIS A 21 38.02 1.67 -16.13
CA HIS A 21 36.92 0.80 -16.54
C HIS A 21 36.20 0.17 -15.35
N LEU A 22 36.92 -0.33 -14.35
CA LEU A 22 36.32 -0.92 -13.14
C LEU A 22 35.64 0.14 -12.27
N SER A 23 36.27 1.31 -12.10
CA SER A 23 35.65 2.44 -11.41
C SER A 23 34.34 2.85 -12.09
N SER A 24 34.32 2.99 -13.43
CA SER A 24 33.09 3.33 -14.16
C SER A 24 31.97 2.28 -14.04
N LEU A 25 32.34 0.99 -13.92
CA LEU A 25 31.36 -0.08 -13.72
C LEU A 25 30.78 -0.05 -12.30
N ILE A 26 31.60 0.25 -11.30
CA ILE A 26 31.14 0.39 -9.91
C ILE A 26 30.22 1.60 -9.77
N ASP A 27 30.56 2.75 -10.36
CA ASP A 27 29.69 3.93 -10.35
C ASP A 27 28.33 3.63 -10.99
N ARG A 28 28.33 2.86 -12.09
CA ARG A 28 27.09 2.42 -12.75
C ARG A 28 26.29 1.45 -11.88
N LEU A 29 26.96 0.52 -11.18
CA LEU A 29 26.29 -0.39 -10.24
C LEU A 29 25.69 0.36 -9.06
N SER A 30 26.41 1.32 -8.49
CA SER A 30 25.89 2.21 -7.44
C SER A 30 24.71 3.03 -7.93
N SER A 31 24.74 3.55 -9.16
CA SER A 31 23.60 4.23 -9.76
C SER A 31 22.38 3.31 -9.88
N ILE A 32 22.56 2.07 -10.34
CA ILE A 32 21.47 1.09 -10.44
C ILE A 32 20.89 0.79 -9.04
N ASP A 33 21.74 0.62 -8.03
CA ASP A 33 21.30 0.39 -6.65
C ASP A 33 20.45 1.54 -6.09
N THR A 34 20.84 2.80 -6.38
CA THR A 34 20.04 3.97 -5.98
C THR A 34 18.69 4.04 -6.70
N ASP A 35 18.64 3.68 -7.99
CA ASP A 35 17.39 3.64 -8.74
C ASP A 35 16.46 2.51 -8.26
N VAL A 36 17.03 1.33 -7.98
CA VAL A 36 16.27 0.20 -7.41
C VAL A 36 15.65 0.59 -6.07
N THR A 37 16.43 1.24 -5.20
CA THR A 37 15.96 1.72 -3.89
C THR A 37 14.84 2.73 -4.05
N ARG A 38 14.99 3.71 -4.96
CA ARG A 38 13.98 4.74 -5.22
C ARG A 38 12.66 4.16 -5.74
N ILE A 39 12.73 3.24 -6.72
CA ILE A 39 11.52 2.63 -7.29
C ILE A 39 10.82 1.74 -6.24
N SER A 40 11.60 1.00 -5.45
CA SER A 40 11.06 0.18 -4.36
C SER A 40 10.35 1.04 -3.30
N GLN A 41 10.94 2.16 -2.90
CA GLN A 41 10.31 3.11 -1.97
C GLN A 41 9.00 3.67 -2.53
N SER A 42 8.98 4.07 -3.80
CA SER A 42 7.76 4.55 -4.45
C SER A 42 6.67 3.48 -4.51
N ALA A 43 7.03 2.22 -4.78
CA ALA A 43 6.09 1.10 -4.76
C ALA A 43 5.52 0.84 -3.35
N ILE A 44 6.37 0.91 -2.31
CA ILE A 44 5.94 0.79 -0.91
C ILE A 44 4.99 1.92 -0.52
N GLU A 45 5.31 3.16 -0.87
CA GLU A 45 4.45 4.32 -0.62
C GLU A 45 3.09 4.19 -1.31
N TYR A 46 3.08 3.69 -2.55
CA TYR A 46 1.85 3.44 -3.27
C TYR A 46 1.00 2.35 -2.59
N ILE A 47 1.61 1.22 -2.21
CA ILE A 47 0.91 0.17 -1.46
C ILE A 47 0.39 0.72 -0.13
N ARG A 48 1.15 1.64 0.51
CA ARG A 48 0.77 2.25 1.77
C ARG A 48 -0.52 3.07 1.72
N THR A 49 -0.91 3.53 0.53
CA THR A 49 -2.20 4.20 0.35
C THR A 49 -3.38 3.29 0.64
N PHE A 50 -3.17 1.97 0.69
CA PHE A 50 -4.17 0.95 0.99
C PHE A 50 -4.09 0.43 2.42
N ASP A 51 -3.29 1.04 3.31
CA ASP A 51 -3.12 0.59 4.71
C ASP A 51 -4.43 0.49 5.50
N PHE A 52 -5.44 1.27 5.11
CA PHE A 52 -6.74 1.21 5.78
C PHE A 52 -7.48 -0.11 5.54
N LEU A 53 -7.17 -0.86 4.46
CA LEU A 53 -7.86 -2.10 4.11
C LEU A 53 -7.54 -3.25 5.06
N TRP A 54 -6.33 -3.27 5.62
CA TRP A 54 -5.83 -4.34 6.48
C TRP A 54 -5.99 -4.06 7.98
N ARG A 55 -6.75 -3.03 8.37
CA ARG A 55 -7.09 -2.83 9.78
C ARG A 55 -7.94 -4.01 10.28
N ASP A 56 -7.57 -4.55 11.43
CA ASP A 56 -8.25 -5.68 12.11
C ASP A 56 -9.74 -5.40 12.43
N ASP A 57 -10.19 -4.16 12.30
CA ASP A 57 -11.57 -3.69 12.44
C ASP A 57 -12.52 -4.14 11.31
N SER A 58 -12.11 -5.10 10.46
CA SER A 58 -12.99 -5.75 9.47
C SER A 58 -14.25 -6.38 10.10
N GLN A 59 -14.20 -6.64 11.40
CA GLN A 59 -15.39 -6.84 12.21
C GLN A 59 -15.87 -5.44 12.64
N LEU A 60 -16.97 -4.95 12.06
CA LEU A 60 -17.67 -3.71 12.43
C LEU A 60 -18.19 -3.76 13.88
N GLN A 61 -17.31 -3.92 14.85
CA GLN A 61 -17.61 -3.81 16.28
C GLN A 61 -17.58 -2.31 16.57
N TYR A 62 -18.74 -1.66 16.49
CA TYR A 62 -18.93 -0.22 16.76
C TYR A 62 -17.94 0.69 16.01
N GLN A 63 -18.19 0.96 14.73
CA GLN A 63 -17.43 1.99 14.03
C GLN A 63 -17.95 3.38 14.41
N THR A 64 -17.06 4.20 14.94
CA THR A 64 -17.32 5.62 15.19
C THR A 64 -16.65 6.42 14.09
N VAL A 65 -17.44 7.11 13.27
CA VAL A 65 -16.96 7.85 12.11
C VAL A 65 -17.27 9.32 12.33
N ILE A 66 -16.25 10.16 12.24
CA ILE A 66 -16.43 11.61 12.33
C ILE A 66 -16.58 12.14 10.90
N GLN A 67 -17.68 12.85 10.63
CA GLN A 67 -17.93 13.54 9.37
C GLN A 67 -18.14 15.03 9.63
N GLN A 68 -17.86 15.84 8.61
CA GLN A 68 -18.13 17.28 8.65
C GLN A 68 -19.40 17.57 7.87
N ASP A 69 -20.26 18.41 8.44
CA ASP A 69 -21.45 18.89 7.76
C ASP A 69 -21.12 20.01 6.76
N GLU A 70 -22.16 20.54 6.11
CA GLU A 70 -22.06 21.63 5.12
C GLU A 70 -21.56 22.96 5.74
N ASN A 71 -21.62 23.08 7.07
CA ASN A 71 -21.19 24.24 7.85
C ASN A 71 -19.80 24.05 8.48
N GLY A 72 -19.16 22.88 8.29
CA GLY A 72 -17.87 22.53 8.87
C GLY A 72 -17.91 22.03 10.30
N GLU A 73 -19.10 21.72 10.85
CA GLU A 73 -19.26 21.14 12.18
C GLU A 73 -19.04 19.62 12.13
N ASP A 74 -18.20 19.11 13.04
CA ASP A 74 -17.93 17.69 13.17
C ASP A 74 -19.13 16.98 13.84
N TYR A 75 -19.69 15.97 13.17
CA TYR A 75 -20.68 15.07 13.73
C TYR A 75 -20.21 13.62 13.68
N THR A 76 -20.65 12.85 14.67
CA THR A 76 -20.22 11.47 14.85
C THR A 76 -21.31 10.51 14.40
N ILE A 77 -21.03 9.73 13.36
CA ILE A 77 -21.83 8.59 12.93
C ILE A 77 -21.35 7.36 13.70
N ILE A 78 -22.25 6.79 14.51
CA ILE A 78 -22.00 5.51 15.18
C ILE A 78 -22.67 4.41 14.35
N VAL A 79 -21.86 3.53 13.79
CA VAL A 79 -22.33 2.33 13.09
C VAL A 79 -22.44 1.20 14.12
N ASP A 80 -23.62 1.07 14.69
CA ASP A 80 -24.00 -0.07 15.54
C ASP A 80 -24.69 -1.15 14.69
N PRO A 81 -24.13 -2.37 14.57
CA PRO A 81 -24.75 -3.47 13.84
C PRO A 81 -26.11 -3.92 14.38
N ASN A 82 -26.44 -3.58 15.63
CA ASN A 82 -27.64 -4.00 16.33
C ASN A 82 -28.72 -2.91 16.43
N ALA A 83 -28.38 -1.66 16.08
CA ALA A 83 -29.34 -0.55 16.07
C ALA A 83 -30.04 -0.44 14.72
N ILE A 84 -31.25 0.16 14.69
CA ILE A 84 -31.90 0.54 13.43
C ILE A 84 -31.06 1.66 12.82
N PRO A 85 -30.46 1.45 11.65
CA PRO A 85 -29.51 2.41 11.14
C PRO A 85 -30.20 3.68 10.60
N SER A 86 -29.64 4.84 10.93
CA SER A 86 -30.15 6.16 10.51
C SER A 86 -29.95 6.39 9.00
N ALA A 87 -30.66 7.35 8.42
CA ALA A 87 -30.46 7.80 7.04
C ALA A 87 -29.00 8.24 6.78
N ASP A 88 -28.33 8.81 7.79
CA ASP A 88 -26.93 9.24 7.69
C ASP A 88 -25.96 8.06 7.63
N VAL A 89 -26.24 7.01 8.40
CA VAL A 89 -25.48 5.74 8.37
C VAL A 89 -25.64 5.10 7.00
N ARG A 90 -26.85 5.13 6.42
CA ARG A 90 -27.10 4.61 5.07
C ARG A 90 -26.28 5.33 4.02
N LYS A 91 -26.30 6.68 4.05
CA LYS A 91 -25.54 7.52 3.11
C LYS A 91 -24.04 7.28 3.26
N TYR A 92 -23.54 7.19 4.50
CA TYR A 92 -22.14 6.84 4.76
C TYR A 92 -21.75 5.48 4.17
N LEU A 93 -22.55 4.43 4.42
CA LEU A 93 -22.27 3.09 3.90
C LEU A 93 -22.29 3.04 2.37
N GLN A 94 -23.18 3.80 1.72
CA GLN A 94 -23.22 3.93 0.26
C GLN A 94 -21.96 4.61 -0.28
N ASN A 95 -21.58 5.76 0.29
CA ASN A 95 -20.38 6.49 -0.11
C ASN A 95 -19.12 5.61 0.07
N GLU A 96 -19.06 4.86 1.15
CA GLU A 96 -17.92 3.99 1.44
C GLU A 96 -17.87 2.78 0.49
N LEU A 97 -19.03 2.23 0.10
CA LEU A 97 -19.11 1.20 -0.93
C LEU A 97 -18.62 1.71 -2.29
N GLU A 98 -19.05 2.91 -2.69
CA GLU A 98 -18.59 3.57 -3.93
C GLU A 98 -17.09 3.83 -3.88
N ARG A 99 -16.56 4.30 -2.74
CA ARG A 99 -15.13 4.49 -2.52
C ARG A 99 -14.36 3.18 -2.74
N LEU A 100 -14.84 2.08 -2.18
CA LEU A 100 -14.23 0.74 -2.34
C LEU A 100 -14.28 0.22 -3.78
N ILE A 101 -15.36 0.49 -4.51
CA ILE A 101 -15.46 0.16 -5.95
C ILE A 101 -14.40 0.92 -6.73
N GLY A 102 -14.27 2.23 -6.50
CA GLY A 102 -13.23 3.04 -7.16
C GLY A 102 -11.81 2.58 -6.84
N ILE A 103 -11.57 2.08 -5.61
CA ILE A 103 -10.29 1.48 -5.23
C ILE A 103 -10.05 0.17 -5.99
N GLU A 104 -11.05 -0.69 -6.10
CA GLU A 104 -10.96 -1.96 -6.84
C GLU A 104 -10.64 -1.74 -8.32
N GLU A 105 -11.27 -0.75 -8.95
CA GLU A 105 -10.96 -0.33 -10.32
C GLU A 105 -9.50 0.14 -10.46
N ARG A 106 -9.01 0.94 -9.50
CA ARG A 106 -7.60 1.39 -9.47
C ARG A 106 -6.63 0.22 -9.31
N LEU A 107 -6.98 -0.80 -8.53
CA LEU A 107 -6.14 -2.00 -8.38
C LEU A 107 -6.08 -2.84 -9.66
N ASN A 108 -7.15 -2.85 -10.47
CA ASN A 108 -7.17 -3.58 -11.73
C ASN A 108 -6.28 -2.97 -12.82
N ILE A 109 -5.97 -1.68 -12.72
CA ILE A 109 -5.11 -0.96 -13.67
C ILE A 109 -3.62 -1.20 -13.38
N LEU A 110 -3.27 -1.74 -12.20
CA LEU A 110 -1.88 -1.93 -11.82
C LEU A 110 -1.19 -2.98 -12.69
N PRO A 111 0.08 -2.74 -13.07
CA PRO A 111 0.86 -3.72 -13.80
C PRO A 111 1.08 -4.95 -12.90
N HIS A 112 0.94 -6.14 -13.49
CA HIS A 112 1.12 -7.43 -12.82
C HIS A 112 2.58 -7.68 -12.42
N GLU A 113 3.49 -6.98 -13.09
CA GLU A 113 4.94 -7.07 -12.91
C GLU A 113 5.52 -5.66 -12.94
N ILE A 114 6.34 -5.33 -11.95
CA ILE A 114 7.13 -4.10 -11.92
C ILE A 114 8.58 -4.49 -12.13
N GLN A 115 9.11 -4.15 -13.31
CA GLN A 115 10.53 -4.35 -13.60
C GLN A 115 11.35 -3.22 -13.00
N ILE A 116 12.31 -3.59 -12.15
CA ILE A 116 13.27 -2.69 -11.51
C ILE A 116 14.69 -3.14 -11.89
N GLY A 117 15.21 -2.58 -12.99
CA GLY A 117 16.51 -2.97 -13.52
C GLY A 117 16.53 -4.46 -13.93
N CYS A 118 17.32 -5.27 -13.22
CA CYS A 118 17.40 -6.72 -13.41
C CYS A 118 16.47 -7.54 -12.49
N ILE A 119 15.69 -6.88 -11.63
CA ILE A 119 14.75 -7.51 -10.71
C ILE A 119 13.33 -7.33 -11.26
N CYS A 120 12.50 -8.36 -11.16
CA CYS A 120 11.07 -8.27 -11.45
C CYS A 120 10.29 -8.50 -10.14
N ILE A 121 9.40 -7.57 -9.79
CA ILE A 121 8.49 -7.71 -8.67
C ILE A 121 7.12 -8.10 -9.20
N GLU A 122 6.68 -9.30 -8.85
CA GLU A 122 5.33 -9.77 -9.15
C GLU A 122 4.35 -9.14 -8.16
N THR A 123 3.40 -8.35 -8.68
CA THR A 123 2.42 -7.61 -7.86
C THR A 123 1.12 -8.40 -7.68
N ILE A 124 0.93 -9.47 -8.45
CA ILE A 124 -0.29 -10.31 -8.45
C ILE A 124 -0.68 -10.75 -7.03
N PRO A 125 0.23 -11.28 -6.19
CA PRO A 125 -0.15 -11.71 -4.84
C PRO A 125 -0.68 -10.57 -3.98
N ILE A 126 -0.06 -9.39 -4.09
CA ILE A 126 -0.44 -8.19 -3.33
C ILE A 126 -1.80 -7.68 -3.81
N ILE A 127 -2.00 -7.61 -5.13
CA ILE A 127 -3.29 -7.19 -5.73
C ILE A 127 -4.42 -8.13 -5.31
N ASN A 128 -4.19 -9.45 -5.35
CA ASN A 128 -5.20 -10.44 -4.96
C ASN A 128 -5.56 -10.34 -3.47
N LEU A 129 -4.56 -10.08 -2.62
CA LEU A 129 -4.78 -9.87 -1.19
C LEU A 129 -5.63 -8.61 -0.95
N LEU A 130 -5.28 -7.48 -1.57
CA LEU A 130 -6.04 -6.23 -1.46
C LEU A 130 -7.48 -6.38 -1.96
N LYS A 131 -7.69 -7.09 -3.08
CA LYS A 131 -9.04 -7.42 -3.58
C LYS A 131 -9.84 -8.25 -2.59
N THR A 132 -9.20 -9.21 -1.93
CA THR A 132 -9.87 -10.02 -0.89
C THR A 132 -10.34 -9.15 0.27
N PHE A 133 -9.51 -8.21 0.74
CA PHE A 133 -9.92 -7.26 1.78
C PHE A 133 -11.07 -6.36 1.34
N ILE A 134 -11.01 -5.81 0.11
CA ILE A 134 -12.09 -5.00 -0.44
C ILE A 134 -13.39 -5.80 -0.52
N PHE A 135 -13.32 -7.05 -0.96
CA PHE A 135 -14.47 -7.95 -1.00
C PHE A 135 -15.07 -8.17 0.40
N CYS A 136 -14.24 -8.39 1.41
CA CYS A 136 -14.69 -8.52 2.80
C CYS A 136 -15.43 -7.25 3.26
N TRP A 137 -14.84 -6.07 3.05
CA TRP A 137 -15.46 -4.79 3.43
C TRP A 137 -16.79 -4.54 2.69
N LYS A 138 -16.82 -4.71 1.36
CA LYS A 138 -18.05 -4.58 0.56
C LYS A 138 -19.15 -5.52 1.06
N THR A 139 -18.80 -6.77 1.38
CA THR A 139 -19.76 -7.75 1.89
C THR A 139 -20.34 -7.32 3.24
N GLN A 140 -19.54 -6.75 4.13
CA GLN A 140 -20.03 -6.27 5.42
C GLN A 140 -20.94 -5.05 5.26
N TYR A 141 -20.54 -4.06 4.46
CA TYR A 141 -21.38 -2.90 4.20
C TYR A 141 -22.68 -3.25 3.49
N ALA A 142 -22.66 -4.19 2.53
CA ALA A 142 -23.86 -4.70 1.87
C ALA A 142 -24.81 -5.41 2.86
N LYS A 143 -24.27 -6.20 3.80
CA LYS A 143 -25.09 -6.83 4.87
C LYS A 143 -25.78 -5.78 5.75
N LEU A 144 -25.09 -4.69 6.09
CA LEU A 144 -25.67 -3.61 6.87
C LEU A 144 -26.73 -2.84 6.08
N LEU A 145 -26.49 -2.57 4.79
CA LEU A 145 -27.47 -1.92 3.90
C LEU A 145 -28.72 -2.77 3.67
N HIS A 146 -28.61 -4.09 3.58
CA HIS A 146 -29.76 -4.99 3.42
C HIS A 146 -30.61 -5.13 4.70
N ARG A 147 -30.10 -4.70 5.87
CA ARG A 147 -30.88 -4.70 7.12
C ARG A 147 -31.85 -3.52 7.23
N PHE A 148 -31.75 -2.53 6.34
CA PHE A 148 -32.70 -1.41 6.24
C PHE A 148 -34.01 -1.83 5.59
#